data_AF-A0A7Y2YSS6-F1
#
_entry.id   AF-A0A7Y2YSS6-F1
#
_cell.length_a   1.000
_cell.length_b   1.000
_cell.length_c   1.000
_cell.angle_alpha   90.00
_cell.angle_beta   90.00
_cell.angle_gamma   90.00
#
_symmetry.space_group_name_H-M   'P 1'
#
loop_
_entity.id
_entity.type
_entity.pdbx_description
1 polymer ?
#
loop_
_entity_poly.entity_id
_entity_poly.type
_entity_poly.pdbx_seq_one_letter_code
_entity_poly.pdbx_strand_id
1 'polypeptide(L)'
;MAPHLPRAVSDGTLKLRVVALGIGRVRQLQQVRRSANNEPPLEVEDEDVCWPMVGSGEIDIFEHHSDGGPDHYAARAIKNLGYCGGGDWQQLMHVQEAALAEYHEYAVEWDGRDLLFLLDGAGIHRSDGQFPEPLFAVLNFAKINSSPMTVETWTMEVDWVKHERRVD
;
A
#
# COMPACT_ATOMS: atom_id res chain seq x y z
N MET A 1 -8.18 -27.28 9.93
CA MET A 1 -8.34 -26.22 8.91
C MET A 1 -7.01 -25.51 8.81
N ALA A 2 -6.33 -25.54 7.66
CA ALA A 2 -5.20 -24.65 7.43
C ALA A 2 -5.76 -23.22 7.27
N PRO A 3 -5.15 -22.20 7.87
CA PRO A 3 -5.57 -20.81 7.65
C PRO A 3 -5.45 -20.49 6.14
N HIS A 4 -6.44 -19.80 5.60
CA HIS A 4 -6.33 -19.23 4.25
C HIS A 4 -5.21 -18.19 4.26
N LEU A 5 -4.06 -18.55 3.67
CA LEU A 5 -2.97 -17.62 3.47
C LEU A 5 -3.42 -16.54 2.47
N PRO A 6 -3.04 -15.27 2.67
CA PRO A 6 -3.31 -14.22 1.69
C PRO A 6 -2.72 -14.63 0.33
N ARG A 7 -3.41 -14.30 -0.76
CA ARG A 7 -2.96 -14.66 -2.11
C ARG A 7 -1.98 -13.59 -2.60
N ALA A 8 -0.78 -14.01 -2.97
CA ALA A 8 0.19 -13.11 -3.60
C ALA A 8 -0.31 -12.67 -4.99
N VAL A 9 -0.03 -11.42 -5.34
CA VAL A 9 -0.39 -10.78 -6.60
C VAL A 9 0.87 -10.38 -7.36
N SER A 10 0.92 -10.71 -8.64
CA SER A 10 1.91 -10.24 -9.62
C SER A 10 1.20 -9.42 -10.70
N ASP A 11 1.95 -8.84 -11.64
CA ASP A 11 1.53 -7.96 -12.76
C ASP A 11 0.02 -7.90 -13.05
N GLY A 12 -0.52 -6.69 -13.12
CA GLY A 12 -1.95 -6.46 -13.30
C GLY A 12 -2.44 -5.20 -12.61
N THR A 13 -3.72 -5.18 -12.25
CA THR A 13 -4.35 -4.06 -11.54
C THR A 13 -4.83 -4.51 -10.18
N LEU A 14 -4.40 -3.81 -9.13
CA LEU A 14 -4.99 -3.94 -7.80
C LEU A 14 -5.83 -2.69 -7.52
N LYS A 15 -7.10 -2.91 -7.18
CA LYS A 15 -8.10 -1.87 -6.91
C LYS A 15 -8.73 -2.11 -5.55
N LEU A 16 -9.02 -1.03 -4.84
CA LEU A 16 -9.73 -1.04 -3.57
C LEU A 16 -10.68 0.15 -3.48
N ARG A 17 -11.91 -0.10 -3.00
CA ARG A 17 -12.90 0.94 -2.77
C ARG A 17 -13.05 1.22 -1.29
N VAL A 18 -12.64 2.43 -0.88
CA VAL A 18 -12.38 2.75 0.53
C VAL A 18 -12.96 4.10 0.92
N VAL A 19 -13.46 4.16 2.15
CA VAL A 19 -13.76 5.40 2.89
C VAL A 19 -13.05 5.36 4.25
N ALA A 20 -12.54 6.51 4.70
CA ALA A 20 -11.87 6.67 5.99
C ALA A 20 -12.55 7.76 6.82
N LEU A 21 -13.11 7.38 7.98
CA LEU A 21 -13.85 8.27 8.87
C LEU A 21 -13.09 8.46 10.19
N GLY A 22 -12.66 9.70 10.45
CA GLY A 22 -11.92 10.12 11.64
C GLY A 22 -10.63 10.89 11.29
N ILE A 23 -10.28 11.92 12.07
CA ILE A 23 -9.12 12.82 11.84
C ILE A 23 -7.83 12.31 12.49
N GLY A 24 -7.15 11.38 11.82
CA GLY A 24 -6.02 10.61 12.37
C GLY A 24 -5.51 9.64 11.31
N ARG A 25 -4.29 9.16 11.51
CA ARG A 25 -3.51 8.59 10.40
C ARG A 25 -4.05 7.24 9.98
N VAL A 26 -4.37 7.11 8.70
CA VAL A 26 -4.89 5.89 8.09
C VAL A 26 -3.92 5.48 7.00
N ARG A 27 -3.08 4.48 7.26
CA ARG A 27 -2.24 3.88 6.21
C ARG A 27 -3.04 2.78 5.54
N GLN A 28 -3.42 2.86 4.26
CA GLN A 28 -4.01 1.71 3.55
C GLN A 28 -3.29 1.37 2.25
N LEU A 29 -2.03 1.04 2.38
CA LEU A 29 -1.49 -0.22 1.90
C LEU A 29 -0.07 -0.22 2.43
N GLN A 30 0.36 -1.33 3.03
CA GLN A 30 1.78 -1.60 3.15
C GLN A 30 2.01 -2.98 2.56
N GLN A 31 2.76 -3.09 1.49
CA GLN A 31 3.32 -4.38 1.14
C GLN A 31 4.40 -4.71 2.19
N VAL A 32 4.20 -5.75 2.99
CA VAL A 32 5.25 -6.33 3.84
C VAL A 32 5.39 -7.82 3.51
N ARG A 33 6.58 -8.14 2.98
CA ARG A 33 7.30 -9.41 2.95
C ARG A 33 6.81 -10.56 2.04
N ARG A 34 7.74 -10.93 1.16
CA ARG A 34 8.01 -12.24 0.52
C ARG A 34 6.85 -13.05 -0.06
N SER A 35 6.62 -12.93 -1.37
CA SER A 35 6.07 -14.06 -2.15
C SER A 35 7.06 -15.22 -2.33
N ALA A 36 8.34 -15.05 -1.98
CA ALA A 36 9.34 -16.10 -2.19
C ALA A 36 9.04 -17.38 -1.37
N ASN A 37 8.31 -17.27 -0.24
CA ASN A 37 8.03 -18.39 0.66
C ASN A 37 6.55 -18.63 1.01
N ASN A 38 5.60 -17.83 0.51
CA ASN A 38 4.18 -17.94 0.90
C ASN A 38 3.98 -17.85 2.43
N GLU A 39 4.86 -17.11 3.10
CA GLU A 39 4.83 -16.89 4.55
C GLU A 39 3.86 -15.75 4.89
N PRO A 40 3.20 -15.80 6.07
CA PRO A 40 2.38 -14.71 6.53
C PRO A 40 3.22 -13.43 6.70
N PRO A 41 2.65 -12.23 6.54
CA PRO A 41 3.35 -10.96 6.67
C PRO A 41 3.67 -10.63 8.14
N LEU A 42 4.47 -11.47 8.78
CA LEU A 42 4.90 -11.36 10.17
C LEU A 42 6.42 -11.29 10.21
N GLU A 43 6.96 -10.33 10.95
CA GLU A 43 8.38 -10.29 11.21
C GLU A 43 8.77 -11.41 12.19
N VAL A 44 9.67 -12.29 11.74
CA VAL A 44 10.25 -13.38 12.54
C VAL A 44 11.78 -13.21 12.64
N GLU A 45 12.42 -13.86 13.62
CA GLU A 45 13.88 -13.73 13.84
C GLU A 45 14.73 -14.27 12.67
N ASP A 46 14.16 -15.14 11.84
CA ASP A 46 14.77 -15.79 10.67
C ASP A 46 14.30 -15.11 9.37
N GLU A 47 14.67 -13.84 9.20
CA GLU A 47 14.32 -13.07 8.00
C GLU A 47 15.54 -12.86 7.11
N ASP A 48 15.59 -13.62 6.02
CA ASP A 48 16.68 -13.60 5.06
C ASP A 48 16.77 -12.30 4.23
N VAL A 49 15.67 -11.53 4.14
CA VAL A 49 15.57 -10.33 3.28
C VAL A 49 14.91 -9.18 4.04
N CYS A 50 15.74 -8.25 4.51
CA CYS A 50 15.28 -7.04 5.17
C CYS A 50 14.57 -6.08 4.19
N TRP A 51 13.60 -5.32 4.70
CA TRP A 51 13.00 -4.20 3.97
C TRP A 51 14.01 -3.05 3.82
N PRO A 52 14.03 -2.28 2.72
CA PRO A 52 13.28 -2.44 1.47
C PRO A 52 14.13 -3.09 0.37
N MET A 53 14.83 -4.20 0.66
CA MET A 53 15.67 -4.85 -0.34
C MET A 53 14.83 -5.47 -1.46
N VAL A 54 15.46 -5.82 -2.60
CA VAL A 54 14.80 -6.64 -3.64
C VAL A 54 14.28 -7.92 -2.99
N GLY A 55 13.03 -8.31 -3.26
CA GLY A 55 12.30 -9.35 -2.51
C GLY A 55 11.50 -8.85 -1.29
N SER A 56 11.65 -7.58 -0.91
CA SER A 56 11.01 -6.93 0.24
C SER A 56 10.68 -5.45 -0.03
N GLY A 57 10.24 -5.14 -1.26
CA GLY A 57 9.81 -3.79 -1.65
C GLY A 57 8.45 -3.40 -1.07
N GLU A 58 8.03 -2.15 -1.34
CA GLU A 58 6.72 -1.64 -0.91
C GLU A 58 6.07 -0.71 -1.94
N ILE A 59 4.77 -0.93 -2.19
CA ILE A 59 3.88 -0.03 -2.95
C ILE A 59 2.75 0.42 -2.02
N ASP A 60 2.60 1.73 -1.87
CA ASP A 60 1.50 2.36 -1.16
C ASP A 60 0.51 2.88 -2.20
N ILE A 61 -0.61 2.19 -2.38
CA ILE A 61 -1.70 2.63 -3.28
C ILE A 61 -2.44 3.82 -2.65
N PHE A 62 -2.64 3.77 -1.32
CA PHE A 62 -3.27 4.81 -0.54
C PHE A 62 -2.62 4.92 0.84
N GLU A 63 -1.97 6.03 1.15
CA GLU A 63 -1.50 6.32 2.50
C GLU A 63 -1.93 7.70 2.96
N HIS A 64 -2.84 7.78 3.93
CA HIS A 64 -3.24 9.04 4.52
C HIS A 64 -2.48 9.31 5.83
N HIS A 65 -1.74 10.41 5.84
CA HIS A 65 -1.06 10.92 7.02
C HIS A 65 -1.76 12.21 7.49
N SER A 66 -2.38 12.17 8.66
CA SER A 66 -3.25 13.25 9.17
C SER A 66 -2.59 14.60 9.40
N ASP A 67 -1.26 14.71 9.31
CA ASP A 67 -0.56 15.99 9.45
C ASP A 67 -0.55 16.83 8.16
N GLY A 68 -0.92 16.27 7.00
CA GLY A 68 -1.13 17.05 5.78
C GLY A 68 -2.56 17.58 5.60
N GLY A 69 -3.49 17.31 6.54
CA GLY A 69 -4.91 17.69 6.45
C GLY A 69 -5.83 16.57 5.94
N PRO A 70 -7.17 16.69 6.05
CA PRO A 70 -8.08 15.56 5.86
C PRO A 70 -8.27 15.09 4.41
N ASP A 71 -7.95 15.93 3.40
CA ASP A 71 -8.42 15.73 2.02
C ASP A 71 -7.30 15.35 1.04
N HIS A 72 -6.32 14.58 1.51
CA HIS A 72 -5.21 14.12 0.65
C HIS A 72 -4.59 12.81 1.16
N TYR A 73 -3.89 12.12 0.26
CA TYR A 73 -3.14 10.91 0.54
C TYR A 73 -1.87 10.83 -0.30
N ALA A 74 -0.93 10.00 0.11
CA ALA A 74 0.26 9.65 -0.64
C ALA A 74 0.04 8.34 -1.42
N ALA A 75 0.44 8.34 -2.69
CA ALA A 75 0.58 7.16 -3.52
C ALA A 75 2.04 7.04 -3.96
N ARG A 76 2.69 5.90 -3.73
CA ARG A 76 4.14 5.77 -3.97
C ARG A 76 4.63 4.32 -4.09
N ALA A 77 5.84 4.20 -4.61
CA ALA A 77 6.71 3.05 -4.37
C ALA A 77 7.84 3.47 -3.43
N ILE A 78 8.30 2.58 -2.55
CA ILE A 78 9.48 2.85 -1.73
C ILE A 78 10.73 2.51 -2.54
N LYS A 79 11.62 3.50 -2.72
CA LYS A 79 12.86 3.26 -3.43
C LYS A 79 13.92 2.66 -2.50
N ASN A 80 14.41 1.49 -2.88
CA ASN A 80 15.55 0.85 -2.21
C ASN A 80 16.86 1.64 -2.45
N LEU A 81 17.53 2.06 -1.36
CA LEU A 81 18.83 2.74 -1.39
C LEU A 81 20.04 1.78 -1.30
N GLY A 82 19.80 0.47 -1.27
CA GLY A 82 20.83 -0.57 -1.32
C GLY A 82 21.24 -1.14 0.04
N TYR A 83 20.49 -0.86 1.12
CA TYR A 83 20.77 -1.39 2.46
C TYR A 83 19.48 -1.53 3.30
N CYS A 84 19.53 -2.39 4.33
CA CYS A 84 18.40 -2.62 5.25
C CYS A 84 17.95 -1.33 5.94
N GLY A 85 16.64 -1.07 5.93
CA GLY A 85 16.04 0.16 6.45
C GLY A 85 16.27 1.40 5.57
N GLY A 86 16.99 1.26 4.46
CA GLY A 86 17.30 2.33 3.51
C GLY A 86 16.22 2.54 2.46
N GLY A 87 15.00 2.88 2.88
CA GLY A 87 13.91 3.23 1.97
C GLY A 87 13.79 4.73 1.79
N ASP A 88 13.85 5.22 0.56
CA ASP A 88 13.43 6.59 0.24
C ASP A 88 11.93 6.60 -0.05
N TRP A 89 11.17 7.12 0.91
CA TRP A 89 9.70 7.24 0.87
C TRP A 89 9.21 8.52 0.19
N GLN A 90 10.10 9.41 -0.26
CA GLN A 90 9.73 10.69 -0.89
C GLN A 90 9.98 10.71 -2.39
N GLN A 91 11.07 10.09 -2.85
CA GLN A 91 11.52 10.25 -4.23
C GLN A 91 10.48 9.82 -5.29
N LEU A 92 9.67 8.82 -5.00
CA LEU A 92 8.65 8.29 -5.92
C LEU A 92 7.22 8.63 -5.47
N MET A 93 7.08 9.54 -4.50
CA MET A 93 5.80 9.88 -3.90
C MET A 93 5.05 10.92 -4.71
N HIS A 94 3.75 10.68 -4.87
CA HIS A 94 2.78 11.67 -5.30
C HIS A 94 1.77 11.90 -4.18
N VAL A 95 1.47 13.17 -3.92
CA VAL A 95 0.42 13.55 -2.98
C VAL A 95 -0.81 13.95 -3.78
N GLN A 96 -1.91 13.24 -3.57
CA GLN A 96 -3.15 13.40 -4.30
C GLN A 96 -4.25 13.91 -3.37
N GLU A 97 -4.97 14.93 -3.82
CA GLU A 97 -6.19 15.39 -3.15
C GLU A 97 -7.35 14.41 -3.40
N ALA A 98 -8.12 14.10 -2.35
CA ALA A 98 -9.34 13.28 -2.40
C ALA A 98 -10.20 13.50 -1.14
N ALA A 99 -11.52 13.44 -1.28
CA ALA A 99 -12.44 13.55 -0.14
C ALA A 99 -12.51 12.21 0.62
N LEU A 100 -11.68 12.05 1.65
CA LEU A 100 -11.51 10.74 2.30
C LEU A 100 -12.75 10.21 3.04
N ALA A 101 -13.74 11.07 3.28
CA ALA A 101 -15.03 10.72 3.86
C ALA A 101 -16.04 10.15 2.83
N GLU A 102 -15.64 10.00 1.57
CA GLU A 102 -16.41 9.36 0.51
C GLU A 102 -15.71 8.08 0.02
N TYR A 103 -16.49 7.16 -0.57
CA TYR A 103 -15.91 5.99 -1.21
C TYR A 103 -15.25 6.39 -2.52
N HIS A 104 -13.94 6.14 -2.61
CA HIS A 104 -13.17 6.27 -3.84
C HIS A 104 -12.57 4.92 -4.25
N GLU A 105 -12.38 4.71 -5.55
CA GLU A 105 -11.57 3.62 -6.08
C GLU A 105 -10.12 4.07 -6.19
N TYR A 106 -9.25 3.48 -5.37
CA TYR A 106 -7.80 3.65 -5.46
C TYR A 106 -7.21 2.45 -6.17
N ALA A 107 -6.30 2.69 -7.11
CA ALA A 107 -5.71 1.61 -7.87
C ALA A 107 -4.24 1.83 -8.21
N VAL A 108 -3.55 0.73 -8.43
CA VAL A 108 -2.29 0.71 -9.17
C VAL A 108 -2.36 -0.36 -10.26
N GLU A 109 -2.01 0.04 -11.47
CA GLU A 109 -1.66 -0.86 -12.57
C GLU A 109 -0.15 -1.01 -12.58
N TRP A 110 0.35 -2.25 -12.69
CA TRP A 110 1.77 -2.46 -12.91
C TRP A 110 2.07 -3.51 -13.97
N ASP A 111 3.10 -3.21 -14.76
CA ASP A 111 3.68 -4.07 -15.78
C ASP A 111 5.21 -3.94 -15.71
N GLY A 112 5.85 -4.96 -15.13
CA GLY A 112 7.27 -4.94 -14.83
C GLY A 112 7.65 -3.78 -13.89
N ARG A 113 8.28 -2.74 -14.46
CA ARG A 113 8.72 -1.57 -13.69
C ARG A 113 7.77 -0.39 -13.74
N ASP A 114 6.82 -0.43 -14.66
CA ASP A 114 5.89 0.67 -14.88
C ASP A 114 4.75 0.60 -13.87
N LEU A 115 4.61 1.62 -13.02
CA LEU A 115 3.50 1.76 -12.09
C LEU A 115 2.62 2.94 -12.54
N LEU A 116 1.33 2.71 -12.73
CA LEU A 116 0.34 3.75 -12.97
C LEU A 116 -0.68 3.75 -11.82
N PHE A 117 -0.70 4.81 -11.03
CA PHE A 117 -1.67 5.00 -9.96
C PHE A 117 -2.91 5.68 -10.51
N LEU A 118 -4.07 5.24 -10.04
CA LEU A 118 -5.36 5.79 -10.45
C LEU A 118 -6.23 6.15 -9.24
N LEU A 119 -7.03 7.19 -9.41
CA LEU A 119 -8.12 7.58 -8.53
C LEU A 119 -9.40 7.63 -9.36
N ASP A 120 -10.41 6.85 -8.97
CA ASP A 120 -11.70 6.74 -9.67
C ASP A 120 -11.55 6.46 -11.18
N GLY A 121 -10.56 5.62 -11.52
CA GLY A 121 -10.22 5.25 -12.89
C GLY A 121 -9.41 6.30 -13.68
N ALA A 122 -9.16 7.48 -13.12
CA ALA A 122 -8.28 8.48 -13.73
C ALA A 122 -6.82 8.26 -13.29
N GLY A 123 -5.88 8.19 -14.24
CA GLY A 123 -4.45 8.12 -13.94
C GLY A 123 -3.96 9.41 -13.29
N ILE A 124 -3.40 9.31 -12.08
CA ILE A 124 -2.94 10.46 -11.28
C ILE A 124 -1.42 10.57 -11.18
N HIS A 125 -0.71 9.45 -11.27
CA HIS A 125 0.75 9.40 -11.09
C HIS A 125 1.33 8.19 -11.79
N ARG A 126 2.54 8.33 -12.34
CA ARG A 126 3.28 7.24 -12.96
C ARG A 126 4.68 7.19 -12.38
N SER A 127 5.12 6.01 -11.95
CA SER A 127 6.40 5.82 -11.27
C SER A 127 7.14 4.60 -11.82
N ASP A 128 8.47 4.60 -11.64
CA ASP A 128 9.35 3.47 -11.98
C ASP A 128 9.66 2.67 -10.70
N GLY A 129 8.97 1.55 -10.53
CA GLY A 129 9.13 0.60 -9.43
C GLY A 129 9.98 -0.61 -9.80
N GLN A 130 10.57 -1.30 -8.82
CA GLN A 130 11.28 -2.56 -9.05
C GLN A 130 10.72 -3.64 -8.14
N PHE A 131 9.77 -4.41 -8.68
CA PHE A 131 9.04 -5.44 -7.95
C PHE A 131 9.06 -6.76 -8.74
N PRO A 132 10.23 -7.43 -8.88
CA PRO A 132 10.35 -8.65 -9.68
C PRO A 132 9.65 -9.86 -9.02
N GLU A 133 9.37 -9.80 -7.73
CA GLU A 133 8.62 -10.81 -6.99
C GLU A 133 7.15 -10.40 -6.79
N PRO A 134 6.21 -11.36 -6.71
CA PRO A 134 4.84 -11.06 -6.27
C PRO A 134 4.76 -10.39 -4.89
N LEU A 135 3.67 -9.66 -4.66
CA LEU A 135 3.41 -8.86 -3.47
C LEU A 135 2.17 -9.41 -2.73
N PHE A 136 2.02 -9.12 -1.45
CA PHE A 136 0.72 -9.28 -0.77
C PHE A 136 0.10 -7.92 -0.49
N ALA A 137 -1.22 -7.83 -0.59
CA ALA A 137 -1.97 -6.65 -0.20
C ALA A 137 -2.23 -6.67 1.32
N VAL A 138 -1.94 -5.56 2.00
CA VAL A 138 -2.29 -5.35 3.42
C VAL A 138 -3.21 -4.16 3.53
N LEU A 139 -4.27 -4.33 4.32
CA LEU A 139 -5.21 -3.30 4.68
C LEU A 139 -5.12 -3.12 6.19
N ASN A 140 -4.70 -1.93 6.65
CA ASN A 140 -4.56 -1.67 8.06
C ASN A 140 -5.01 -0.25 8.43
N PHE A 141 -5.14 -0.01 9.73
CA PHE A 141 -5.31 1.32 10.30
C PHE A 141 -4.29 1.43 11.43
N ALA A 142 -3.35 2.36 11.34
CA ALA A 142 -2.18 2.38 12.22
C ALA A 142 -2.07 3.68 13.03
N LYS A 143 -1.87 3.53 14.34
CA LYS A 143 -1.47 4.63 15.22
C LYS A 143 0.05 4.80 15.16
N ILE A 144 0.53 5.87 14.56
CA ILE A 144 1.97 6.07 14.30
C ILE A 144 2.72 6.89 15.36
N ASN A 145 2.01 7.55 16.27
CA ASN A 145 2.65 8.35 17.30
C ASN A 145 1.93 8.22 18.64
N SER A 146 2.47 8.85 19.67
CA SER A 146 1.93 8.84 21.03
C SER A 146 0.75 9.80 21.23
N SER A 147 0.31 10.53 20.21
CA SER A 147 -0.79 11.49 20.35
C SER A 147 -2.07 10.81 20.87
N PRO A 148 -2.88 11.51 21.68
CA PRO A 148 -4.15 10.97 22.14
C PRO A 148 -5.10 10.70 20.98
N MET A 149 -5.84 9.59 21.06
CA MET A 149 -6.97 9.31 20.17
C MET A 149 -8.19 10.00 20.76
N THR A 150 -8.56 11.16 20.20
CA THR A 150 -9.56 12.07 20.79
C THR A 150 -10.98 11.83 20.31
N VAL A 151 -11.17 11.02 19.25
CA VAL A 151 -12.49 10.56 18.80
C VAL A 151 -12.74 9.13 19.28
N GLU A 152 -14.02 8.80 19.49
CA GLU A 152 -14.47 7.52 20.02
C GLU A 152 -14.12 6.33 19.11
N THR A 153 -14.27 6.52 17.79
CA THR A 153 -14.05 5.47 16.79
C THR A 153 -13.22 5.97 15.62
N TRP A 154 -12.40 5.06 15.10
CA TRP A 154 -11.57 5.22 13.94
C TRP A 154 -11.92 4.11 12.97
N THR A 155 -12.56 4.48 11.86
CA THR A 155 -13.12 3.49 10.96
C THR A 155 -12.56 3.67 9.56
N MET A 156 -12.14 2.55 9.01
CA MET A 156 -11.83 2.39 7.61
C MET A 156 -12.76 1.30 7.11
N GLU A 157 -13.56 1.64 6.10
CA GLU A 157 -14.47 0.69 5.48
C GLU A 157 -13.98 0.40 4.07
N VAL A 158 -13.92 -0.89 3.76
CA VAL A 158 -13.47 -1.40 2.47
C VAL A 158 -14.67 -2.12 1.87
N ASP A 159 -15.25 -1.56 0.82
CA ASP A 159 -16.38 -2.18 0.12
C ASP A 159 -15.90 -3.45 -0.60
N TRP A 160 -14.80 -3.35 -1.34
CA TRP A 160 -14.19 -4.48 -2.01
C TRP A 160 -12.71 -4.26 -2.31
N VAL A 161 -12.01 -5.38 -2.55
CA VAL A 161 -10.66 -5.44 -3.13
C VAL A 161 -10.71 -6.33 -4.35
N LYS A 162 -10.08 -5.89 -5.44
CA LYS A 162 -10.04 -6.62 -6.71
C LYS A 162 -8.63 -6.64 -7.28
N HIS A 163 -8.13 -7.83 -7.59
CA HIS A 163 -6.95 -8.02 -8.43
C HIS A 163 -7.40 -8.52 -9.80
N GLU A 164 -6.95 -7.85 -10.85
CA GLU A 164 -7.20 -8.18 -12.25
C GLU A 164 -5.86 -8.41 -12.95
N ARG A 165 -5.79 -9.39 -13.85
CA ARG A 165 -4.62 -9.62 -14.70
C ARG A 165 -5.05 -9.65 -16.16
N ARG A 166 -4.17 -9.22 -17.05
CA ARG A 166 -4.37 -9.47 -18.49
C ARG A 166 -4.37 -10.98 -18.73
N VAL A 167 -5.31 -11.42 -19.56
CA VAL A 167 -5.40 -12.81 -20.03
C VAL A 167 -5.14 -12.74 -21.53
N ASP A 168 -4.07 -13.38 -21.97
CA ASP A 168 -3.75 -13.54 -23.39
C ASP A 168 -4.76 -14.46 -24.10
#